data_AF-A0A1V3WY24-F1
#
_entry.id   AF-A0A1V3WY24-F1
#
_cell.length_a   1.000
_cell.length_b   1.000
_cell.length_c   1.000
_cell.angle_alpha   90.00
_cell.angle_beta   90.00
_cell.angle_gamma   90.00
#
_symmetry.space_group_name_H-M   'P 1'
#
loop_
_entity.id
_entity.type
_entity.pdbx_description
1 polymer ?
#
loop_
_entity_poly.entity_id
_entity_poly.type
_entity_poly.pdbx_seq_one_letter_code
_entity_poly.pdbx_strand_id
1 'polypeptide(L)'
;MAVFAVLSAVAGVGLGWLTALAGSVKIINWLTVPTGAANLIHALGRNFFTFDFYTLLRITRFIGILIIAMSLPLLWWRFRRDDRAVLAGIAWSMLIVVLFVPAALPWYYSWPLAIVAPLAQSRPAIAAIAGFSTWVMVIFKPDGSHGMYSWLHVGLATAFALLAWYSLYRVPEPAAPRDATEPAQ
;
A
#
# COMPACT_ATOMS: atom_id res chain seq x y z
N MET A 1 14.14 -19.00 18.99
CA MET A 1 13.29 -20.03 18.35
C MET A 1 12.59 -20.93 19.37
N ALA A 2 13.29 -21.55 20.33
CA ALA A 2 12.67 -22.43 21.33
C ALA A 2 11.59 -21.77 22.19
N VAL A 3 11.83 -20.55 22.70
CA VAL A 3 10.85 -19.80 23.51
C VAL A 3 9.58 -19.47 22.72
N PHE A 4 9.71 -19.07 21.45
CA PHE A 4 8.58 -18.81 20.56
C PHE A 4 7.75 -20.08 20.30
N ALA A 5 8.41 -21.22 20.10
CA ALA A 5 7.75 -22.51 19.89
C ALA A 5 6.99 -22.98 21.15
N VAL A 6 7.61 -22.87 22.34
CA VAL A 6 6.99 -23.25 23.61
C VAL A 6 5.80 -22.35 23.93
N LEU A 7 5.91 -21.03 23.76
CA LEU A 7 4.79 -20.12 23.98
C LEU A 7 3.66 -20.33 22.96
N SER A 8 3.96 -20.62 21.69
CA SER A 8 2.93 -20.92 20.67
C SER A 8 2.19 -22.23 20.94
N ALA A 9 2.87 -23.21 21.53
CA ALA A 9 2.28 -24.49 21.93
C ALA A 9 1.39 -24.33 23.18
N VAL A 10 1.86 -23.62 24.20
CA VAL A 10 1.09 -23.35 25.44
C VAL A 10 -0.16 -22.51 25.15
N ALA A 11 -0.08 -21.55 24.22
CA ALA A 11 -1.21 -20.73 23.82
C ALA A 11 -2.19 -21.43 22.85
N GLY A 12 -1.93 -22.68 22.43
CA GLY A 12 -2.81 -23.45 21.54
C GLY A 12 -2.93 -22.91 20.11
N VAL A 13 -2.17 -21.89 19.74
CA VAL A 13 -2.25 -21.20 18.44
C VAL A 13 -1.35 -21.80 17.36
N GLY A 14 -0.43 -22.70 17.73
CA GLY A 14 0.40 -23.48 16.80
C GLY A 14 1.10 -22.63 15.73
N LEU A 15 1.37 -23.24 14.56
CA LEU A 15 1.85 -22.55 13.36
C LEU A 15 0.71 -22.23 12.37
N GLY A 16 -0.54 -22.19 12.84
CA GLY A 16 -1.72 -21.97 11.99
C GLY A 16 -1.71 -20.63 11.24
N TRP A 17 -0.92 -19.66 11.70
CA TRP A 17 -0.69 -18.41 10.99
C TRP A 17 0.10 -18.59 9.68
N LEU A 18 0.98 -19.59 9.56
CA LEU A 18 1.68 -19.90 8.30
C LEU A 18 0.72 -20.45 7.24
N THR A 19 -0.22 -21.29 7.64
CA THR A 19 -1.27 -21.79 6.74
C THR A 19 -2.30 -20.71 6.43
N ALA A 20 -2.61 -19.81 7.37
CA ALA A 20 -3.41 -18.62 7.11
C ALA A 20 -2.73 -17.64 6.14
N LEU A 21 -1.40 -17.53 6.18
CA LEU A 21 -0.60 -16.79 5.18
C LEU A 21 -0.77 -17.38 3.77
N ALA A 22 -0.79 -18.71 3.64
CA ALA A 22 -1.06 -19.37 2.36
C ALA A 22 -2.49 -19.07 1.85
N GLY A 23 -3.45 -18.83 2.75
CA GLY A 23 -4.78 -18.32 2.42
C GLY A 23 -4.75 -16.92 1.81
N SER A 24 -3.81 -16.06 2.22
CA SER A 24 -3.69 -14.68 1.71
C SER A 24 -3.35 -14.63 0.21
N VAL A 25 -2.67 -15.66 -0.33
CA VAL A 25 -2.37 -15.77 -1.77
C VAL A 25 -3.62 -16.04 -2.60
N LYS A 26 -4.70 -16.56 -1.99
CA LYS A 26 -6.00 -16.75 -2.66
C LYS A 26 -6.80 -15.45 -2.78
N ILE A 27 -6.37 -14.37 -2.13
CA ILE A 27 -7.01 -13.06 -2.26
C ILE A 27 -6.75 -12.52 -3.66
N ILE A 28 -7.82 -12.36 -4.43
CA ILE A 28 -7.82 -11.76 -5.76
C ILE A 28 -8.43 -10.37 -5.60
N ASN A 29 -7.59 -9.38 -5.34
CA ASN A 29 -8.02 -8.00 -5.28
C ASN A 29 -7.30 -7.17 -6.34
N TRP A 30 -7.94 -6.10 -6.78
CA TRP A 30 -7.45 -5.23 -7.84
C TRP A 30 -6.41 -4.21 -7.34
N LEU A 31 -5.92 -4.34 -6.11
CA LEU A 31 -4.89 -3.44 -5.57
C LEU A 31 -3.53 -3.70 -6.18
N THR A 32 -3.18 -4.93 -6.52
CA THR A 32 -1.86 -5.21 -7.09
C THR A 32 -1.90 -5.14 -8.61
N VAL A 33 -0.84 -4.59 -9.21
CA VAL A 33 -0.70 -4.48 -10.66
C VAL A 33 -0.85 -5.84 -11.36
N PRO A 34 -0.24 -6.94 -10.87
CA PRO A 34 -0.45 -8.27 -11.43
C PRO A 34 -1.92 -8.71 -11.50
N THR A 35 -2.67 -8.48 -10.43
CA THR A 35 -4.05 -8.94 -10.32
C THR A 35 -5.00 -8.01 -11.10
N GLY A 36 -4.75 -6.70 -11.08
CA GLY A 36 -5.46 -5.73 -11.93
C GLY A 36 -5.25 -6.01 -13.42
N ALA A 37 -4.01 -6.28 -13.83
CA ALA A 37 -3.68 -6.65 -15.20
C ALA A 37 -4.37 -7.96 -15.63
N ALA A 38 -4.36 -8.99 -14.78
CA ALA A 38 -5.07 -10.24 -15.07
C ALA A 38 -6.58 -10.02 -15.26
N ASN A 39 -7.22 -9.22 -14.41
CA ASN A 39 -8.63 -8.87 -14.55
C ASN A 39 -8.91 -8.10 -15.84
N LEU A 40 -8.08 -7.11 -16.18
CA LEU A 40 -8.25 -6.30 -17.39
C LEU A 40 -8.05 -7.13 -18.66
N ILE A 41 -6.97 -7.92 -18.73
CA ILE A 41 -6.67 -8.79 -19.86
C ILE A 41 -7.77 -9.84 -20.02
N HIS A 42 -8.27 -10.42 -18.92
CA HIS A 42 -9.38 -11.36 -18.98
C HIS A 42 -10.68 -10.68 -19.45
N ALA A 43 -11.00 -9.48 -18.96
CA ALA A 43 -12.19 -8.73 -19.37
C ALA A 43 -12.18 -8.37 -20.87
N LEU A 44 -11.04 -7.92 -21.39
CA LEU A 44 -10.87 -7.54 -22.79
C LEU A 44 -10.70 -8.77 -23.71
N GLY A 45 -10.02 -9.80 -23.23
CA GLY A 45 -9.69 -11.01 -23.97
C GLY A 45 -10.79 -12.06 -23.99
N ARG A 46 -11.79 -11.99 -23.09
CA ARG A 46 -12.90 -12.95 -22.98
C ARG A 46 -13.62 -13.20 -24.31
N ASN A 47 -13.71 -12.18 -25.17
CA ASN A 47 -14.38 -12.27 -26.47
C ASN A 47 -13.49 -12.88 -27.57
N PHE A 48 -12.18 -12.95 -27.36
CA PHE A 48 -11.21 -13.38 -28.37
C PHE A 48 -10.54 -14.73 -28.02
N PHE A 49 -10.36 -15.03 -26.73
CA PHE A 49 -9.68 -16.23 -26.26
C PHE A 49 -10.32 -16.78 -24.98
N THR A 50 -10.43 -18.12 -24.89
CA THR A 50 -10.80 -18.83 -23.65
C THR A 50 -9.55 -19.15 -22.84
N PHE A 51 -8.98 -18.15 -22.16
CA PHE A 51 -7.92 -18.39 -21.19
C PHE A 51 -8.50 -18.71 -19.82
N ASP A 52 -7.91 -19.69 -19.13
CA ASP A 52 -8.17 -19.90 -17.71
C ASP A 52 -7.64 -18.70 -16.90
N PHE A 53 -8.54 -18.03 -16.18
CA PHE A 53 -8.22 -16.85 -15.37
C PHE A 53 -7.11 -17.14 -14.35
N TYR A 54 -7.10 -18.34 -13.75
CA TYR A 54 -6.10 -18.71 -12.75
C TYR A 54 -4.71 -18.86 -13.35
N THR A 55 -4.62 -19.37 -14.58
CA THR A 55 -3.38 -19.45 -15.35
C THR A 55 -2.85 -18.05 -15.68
N LEU A 56 -3.71 -17.16 -16.17
CA LEU A 56 -3.35 -15.77 -16.46
C LEU A 56 -2.88 -15.04 -15.19
N LEU A 57 -3.62 -15.18 -14.08
CA LEU A 57 -3.27 -14.60 -12.78
C LEU A 57 -1.91 -15.13 -12.28
N ARG A 58 -1.62 -16.42 -12.46
CA ARG A 58 -0.33 -17.00 -12.08
C ARG A 58 0.82 -16.36 -12.87
N ILE A 59 0.64 -16.19 -14.18
CA ILE A 59 1.65 -15.58 -15.06
C ILE A 59 1.89 -14.12 -14.67
N THR A 60 0.83 -13.31 -14.51
CA THR A 60 1.00 -11.90 -14.15
C THR A 60 1.67 -11.74 -12.79
N ARG A 61 1.37 -12.60 -11.82
CA ARG A 61 2.02 -12.62 -10.50
C ARG A 61 3.50 -12.98 -10.60
N PHE A 62 3.86 -13.95 -11.44
CA PHE A 62 5.25 -14.30 -11.69
C PHE A 62 6.03 -13.12 -12.31
N ILE A 63 5.41 -12.42 -13.27
CA ILE A 63 5.98 -11.19 -13.84
C ILE A 63 6.17 -10.12 -12.76
N GLY A 64 5.20 -9.93 -11.86
CA GLY A 64 5.33 -9.01 -10.73
C GLY A 64 6.52 -9.34 -9.82
N ILE A 65 6.70 -10.62 -9.48
CA ILE A 65 7.86 -11.08 -8.70
C ILE A 65 9.17 -10.78 -9.45
N LEU A 66 9.21 -11.02 -10.76
CA LEU A 66 10.40 -10.74 -11.57
C LEU A 66 10.73 -9.24 -11.58
N ILE A 67 9.71 -8.38 -11.72
CA ILE A 67 9.87 -6.92 -11.63
C ILE A 67 10.48 -6.55 -10.27
N ILE A 68 9.96 -7.07 -9.16
CA ILE A 68 10.53 -6.82 -7.82
C ILE A 68 12.00 -7.27 -7.77
N ALA A 69 12.28 -8.50 -8.21
CA ALA A 69 13.61 -9.08 -8.17
C ALA A 69 14.64 -8.27 -8.99
N MET A 70 14.21 -7.63 -10.08
CA MET A 70 15.05 -6.77 -10.90
C MET A 70 15.15 -5.34 -10.36
N SER A 71 14.03 -4.77 -9.90
CA SER A 71 13.98 -3.38 -9.43
C SER A 71 14.75 -3.17 -8.13
N LEU A 72 14.71 -4.12 -7.18
CA LEU A 72 15.38 -3.94 -5.89
C LEU A 72 16.91 -3.78 -6.02
N PRO A 73 17.64 -4.65 -6.76
CA PRO A 73 19.07 -4.45 -7.00
C PRO A 73 19.37 -3.16 -7.78
N LEU A 74 18.54 -2.80 -8.76
CA LEU A 74 18.71 -1.58 -9.56
C LEU A 74 18.56 -0.32 -8.70
N LEU A 75 17.52 -0.27 -7.85
CA LEU A 75 17.30 0.83 -6.91
C LEU A 75 18.43 0.90 -5.90
N TRP A 76 18.83 -0.22 -5.32
CA TRP A 76 19.96 -0.27 -4.39
C TRP A 76 21.23 0.28 -5.05
N TRP A 77 21.57 -0.18 -6.25
CA TRP A 77 22.74 0.31 -6.98
C TRP A 77 22.68 1.81 -7.29
N ARG A 78 21.48 2.32 -7.62
CA ARG A 78 21.24 3.72 -7.99
C ARG A 78 21.26 4.67 -6.79
N PHE A 79 20.75 4.24 -5.64
CA PHE A 79 20.45 5.09 -4.49
C PHE A 79 21.39 4.89 -3.29
N ARG A 80 22.36 3.97 -3.35
CA ARG A 80 23.32 3.68 -2.25
C ARG A 80 24.36 4.76 -1.91
N ARG A 81 24.38 5.90 -2.60
CA ARG A 81 25.51 6.87 -2.51
C ARG A 81 25.27 8.07 -1.59
N ASP A 82 24.03 8.51 -1.40
CA ASP A 82 23.70 9.69 -0.59
C ASP A 82 22.54 9.38 0.36
N ASP A 83 22.54 9.90 1.59
CA ASP A 83 21.50 9.58 2.60
C ASP A 83 20.08 9.94 2.13
N ARG A 84 19.89 11.11 1.51
CA ARG A 84 18.60 11.50 0.92
C ARG A 84 18.21 10.59 -0.24
N ALA A 85 19.19 10.16 -1.04
CA ALA A 85 18.97 9.23 -2.14
C ALA A 85 18.55 7.85 -1.59
N VAL A 86 19.17 7.38 -0.50
CA VAL A 86 18.81 6.13 0.18
C VAL A 86 17.36 6.16 0.64
N LEU A 87 16.90 7.24 1.29
CA LEU A 87 15.50 7.36 1.72
C LEU A 87 14.51 7.31 0.54
N ALA A 88 14.82 8.01 -0.55
CA ALA A 88 14.03 7.92 -1.78
C ALA A 88 14.04 6.49 -2.37
N GLY A 89 15.20 5.83 -2.35
CA GLY A 89 15.35 4.44 -2.79
C GLY A 89 14.52 3.45 -1.96
N ILE A 90 14.44 3.64 -0.64
CA ILE A 90 13.58 2.84 0.25
C ILE A 90 12.10 3.09 -0.07
N ALA A 91 11.69 4.34 -0.25
CA ALA A 91 10.31 4.67 -0.61
C ALA A 91 9.89 3.99 -1.92
N TRP A 92 10.72 4.09 -2.97
CA TRP A 92 10.49 3.42 -4.25
C TRP A 92 10.48 1.90 -4.13
N SER A 93 11.39 1.33 -3.33
CA SER A 93 11.46 -0.12 -3.12
C SER A 93 10.18 -0.63 -2.45
N MET A 94 9.72 0.04 -1.39
CA MET A 94 8.46 -0.29 -0.72
C MET A 94 7.27 -0.18 -1.66
N LEU A 95 7.20 0.90 -2.47
CA LEU A 95 6.13 1.10 -3.42
C LEU A 95 6.09 -0.02 -4.47
N ILE A 96 7.23 -0.35 -5.09
CA ILE A 96 7.31 -1.43 -6.09
C ILE A 96 6.93 -2.78 -5.47
N VAL A 97 7.45 -3.10 -4.28
CA VAL A 97 7.11 -4.35 -3.59
C VAL A 97 5.60 -4.45 -3.36
N VAL A 98 4.97 -3.41 -2.82
CA VAL A 98 3.53 -3.43 -2.53
C VAL A 98 2.68 -3.48 -3.80
N LEU A 99 3.09 -2.81 -4.88
CA LEU A 99 2.36 -2.81 -6.16
C LEU A 99 2.44 -4.15 -6.89
N PHE A 100 3.57 -4.86 -6.80
CA PHE A 100 3.85 -6.04 -7.62
C PHE A 100 3.83 -7.37 -6.85
N VAL A 101 3.64 -7.35 -5.52
CA VAL A 101 3.48 -8.57 -4.73
C VAL A 101 2.24 -9.35 -5.23
N PRO A 102 2.27 -10.71 -5.18
CA PRO A 102 1.16 -11.51 -5.71
C PRO A 102 -0.21 -11.20 -5.11
N ALA A 103 -0.26 -10.84 -3.83
CA ALA A 103 -1.46 -10.39 -3.14
C ALA A 103 -1.07 -9.32 -2.11
N ALA A 104 -1.72 -8.15 -2.17
CA ALA A 104 -1.53 -7.08 -1.20
C ALA A 104 -2.86 -6.77 -0.54
N LEU A 105 -2.85 -6.58 0.78
CA LEU A 105 -4.00 -6.02 1.48
C LEU A 105 -3.92 -4.49 1.46
N PRO A 106 -5.04 -3.76 1.57
CA PRO A 106 -5.02 -2.29 1.56
C PRO A 106 -4.01 -1.67 2.54
N TRP A 107 -3.82 -2.28 3.72
CA TRP A 107 -2.88 -1.78 4.73
C TRP A 107 -1.41 -1.88 4.33
N TYR A 108 -1.04 -2.72 3.35
CA TYR A 108 0.36 -2.84 2.89
C TYR A 108 0.86 -1.51 2.33
N TYR A 109 -0.05 -0.68 1.79
CA TYR A 109 0.28 0.66 1.29
C TYR A 109 0.64 1.67 2.38
N SER A 110 0.39 1.37 3.66
CA SER A 110 0.88 2.20 4.76
C SER A 110 2.42 2.23 4.84
N TRP A 111 3.09 1.17 4.37
CA TRP A 111 4.56 1.08 4.42
C TRP A 111 5.25 2.12 3.55
N PRO A 112 4.99 2.24 2.23
CA PRO A 112 5.57 3.30 1.43
C PRO A 112 5.13 4.69 1.92
N LEU A 113 3.89 4.84 2.40
CA LEU A 113 3.42 6.11 2.95
C LEU A 113 4.20 6.53 4.20
N ALA A 114 4.50 5.61 5.12
CA ALA A 114 5.26 5.91 6.33
C ALA A 114 6.68 6.42 6.02
N ILE A 115 7.29 5.92 4.93
CA ILE A 115 8.60 6.38 4.47
C ILE A 115 8.51 7.73 3.73
N VAL A 116 7.45 7.95 2.96
CA VAL A 116 7.23 9.19 2.21
C VAL A 116 6.79 10.34 3.11
N ALA A 117 6.05 10.07 4.19
CA ALA A 117 5.52 11.07 5.12
C ALA A 117 6.57 12.06 5.64
N PRO A 118 7.75 11.65 6.17
CA PRO A 118 8.77 12.60 6.62
C PRO A 118 9.39 13.41 5.47
N LEU A 119 9.36 12.90 4.23
CA LEU A 119 9.93 13.57 3.06
C LEU A 119 8.97 14.55 2.40
N ALA A 120 7.66 14.26 2.44
CA ALA A 120 6.63 14.99 1.73
C ALA A 120 5.84 15.91 2.68
N GLN A 121 6.51 16.96 3.15
CA GLN A 121 5.96 17.94 4.11
C GLN A 121 5.13 19.06 3.45
N SER A 122 4.89 19.00 2.14
CA SER A 122 4.04 19.98 1.47
C SER A 122 2.57 19.73 1.83
N ARG A 123 1.78 20.79 1.96
CA ARG A 123 0.32 20.72 2.20
C ARG A 123 -0.42 19.74 1.25
N PRO A 124 -0.24 19.79 -0.07
CA PRO A 124 -0.91 18.83 -0.96
C PRO A 124 -0.47 17.39 -0.70
N ALA A 125 0.80 17.16 -0.32
CA ALA A 125 1.28 15.83 0.01
C ALA A 125 0.68 15.32 1.33
N ILE A 126 0.64 16.14 2.38
CA ILE A 126 0.04 15.79 3.67
C ILE A 126 -1.46 15.48 3.49
N ALA A 127 -2.19 16.33 2.74
CA ALA A 127 -3.59 16.08 2.42
C ALA A 127 -3.76 14.75 1.65
N ALA A 128 -2.90 14.47 0.67
CA ALA A 128 -2.96 13.23 -0.11
C ALA A 128 -2.68 11.99 0.75
N ILE A 129 -1.67 12.06 1.64
CA ILE A 129 -1.34 10.99 2.59
C ILE A 129 -2.52 10.77 3.53
N ALA A 130 -3.14 11.82 4.06
CA ALA A 130 -4.29 11.72 4.94
C ALA A 130 -5.48 11.08 4.23
N GLY A 131 -5.86 11.56 3.04
CA GLY A 131 -6.95 10.99 2.25
C GLY A 131 -6.72 9.51 1.93
N PHE A 132 -5.53 9.15 1.47
CA PHE A 132 -5.18 7.77 1.19
C PHE A 132 -5.20 6.90 2.47
N SER A 133 -4.69 7.41 3.59
CA SER A 133 -4.71 6.68 4.86
C SER A 133 -6.14 6.44 5.37
N THR A 134 -7.02 7.43 5.22
CA THR A 134 -8.45 7.29 5.51
C THR A 134 -9.09 6.24 4.62
N TRP A 135 -8.75 6.21 3.33
CA TRP A 135 -9.26 5.19 2.40
C TRP A 135 -8.86 3.78 2.85
N VAL A 136 -7.58 3.58 3.16
CA VAL A 136 -7.03 2.30 3.66
C VAL A 136 -7.71 1.85 4.95
N MET A 137 -8.08 2.79 5.82
CA MET A 137 -8.79 2.47 7.07
C MET A 137 -10.25 2.07 6.83
N VAL A 138 -10.99 2.87 6.06
CA VAL A 138 -12.45 2.71 5.88
C VAL A 138 -12.79 1.52 4.98
N ILE A 139 -11.89 1.09 4.10
CA ILE A 139 -12.12 -0.08 3.24
C ILE A 139 -12.15 -1.40 4.01
N PHE A 140 -11.59 -1.44 5.23
CA PHE A 140 -11.73 -2.59 6.12
C PHE A 140 -13.04 -2.54 6.87
N LYS A 141 -13.77 -3.66 6.82
CA LYS A 141 -14.97 -3.84 7.61
C LYS A 141 -14.60 -4.34 9.03
N PRO A 142 -15.48 -4.14 10.03
CA PRO A 142 -15.22 -4.56 11.41
C PRO A 142 -14.98 -6.06 11.60
N ASP A 143 -15.48 -6.89 10.68
CA ASP A 143 -15.28 -8.34 10.64
C ASP A 143 -13.91 -8.76 10.06
N GLY A 144 -13.05 -7.81 9.71
CA GLY A 144 -11.71 -8.07 9.15
C GLY A 144 -11.70 -8.37 7.65
N SER A 145 -12.88 -8.44 7.01
CA SER A 145 -12.98 -8.51 5.55
C SER A 145 -12.77 -7.13 4.92
N HIS A 146 -12.37 -7.11 3.64
CA HIS A 146 -12.19 -5.86 2.89
C HIS A 146 -13.39 -5.62 1.96
N GLY A 147 -13.91 -4.40 1.96
CA GLY A 147 -15.06 -3.95 1.18
C GLY A 147 -14.84 -3.86 -0.33
N MET A 148 -13.67 -4.28 -0.83
CA MET A 148 -13.24 -4.14 -2.22
C MET A 148 -14.14 -4.80 -3.28
N TYR A 149 -14.94 -5.79 -2.90
CA TYR A 149 -15.91 -6.44 -3.80
C TYR A 149 -17.27 -5.73 -3.83
N SER A 150 -17.50 -4.75 -2.94
CA SER A 150 -18.73 -3.97 -2.87
C SER A 150 -18.46 -2.55 -3.34
N TRP A 151 -18.96 -2.20 -4.52
CA TRP A 151 -18.85 -0.86 -5.09
C TRP A 151 -19.38 0.23 -4.16
N LEU A 152 -20.41 -0.09 -3.36
CA LEU A 152 -20.94 0.83 -2.35
C LEU A 152 -19.92 1.13 -1.25
N HIS A 153 -19.23 0.11 -0.72
CA HIS A 153 -18.19 0.30 0.31
C HIS A 153 -16.98 1.05 -0.26
N VAL A 154 -16.58 0.74 -1.50
CA VAL A 154 -15.52 1.48 -2.21
C VAL A 154 -15.91 2.95 -2.37
N GLY A 155 -17.16 3.23 -2.75
CA GLY A 155 -17.69 4.59 -2.89
C GLY A 155 -17.68 5.35 -1.57
N LEU A 156 -18.16 4.74 -0.48
CA LEU A 156 -18.13 5.34 0.86
C LEU A 156 -16.70 5.61 1.33
N ALA A 157 -15.79 4.63 1.21
CA ALA A 157 -14.38 4.80 1.57
C ALA A 157 -13.73 5.95 0.77
N THR A 158 -14.07 6.06 -0.52
CA THR A 158 -13.60 7.15 -1.40
C THR A 158 -14.18 8.50 -0.97
N ALA A 159 -15.46 8.56 -0.59
CA ALA A 159 -16.06 9.79 -0.09
C ALA A 159 -15.38 10.28 1.21
N PHE A 160 -15.15 9.39 2.18
CA PHE A 160 -14.44 9.74 3.41
C PHE A 160 -12.98 10.16 3.14
N ALA A 161 -12.29 9.48 2.21
CA ALA A 161 -10.95 9.83 1.79
C ALA A 161 -10.88 11.23 1.17
N LEU A 162 -11.83 11.57 0.29
CA LEU A 162 -11.92 12.89 -0.34
C LEU A 162 -12.25 13.97 0.68
N LEU A 163 -13.13 13.68 1.65
CA LEU A 163 -13.46 14.61 2.75
C LEU A 163 -12.22 14.89 3.61
N ALA A 164 -11.44 13.88 3.97
CA ALA A 164 -10.19 14.04 4.72
C ALA A 164 -9.13 14.81 3.92
N TRP A 165 -8.97 14.49 2.64
CA TRP A 165 -8.07 15.23 1.75
C TRP A 165 -8.45 16.71 1.68
N TYR A 166 -9.73 16.98 1.42
CA TYR A 166 -10.24 18.33 1.26
C TYR A 166 -10.20 19.16 2.54
N SER A 167 -10.49 18.56 3.70
CA SER A 167 -10.46 19.25 4.99
C SER A 167 -9.04 19.72 5.31
N LEU A 168 -8.03 18.88 5.10
CA LEU A 168 -6.62 19.24 5.30
C LEU A 168 -6.08 20.20 4.23
N TYR A 169 -6.52 20.06 2.98
CA TYR A 169 -6.11 20.96 1.90
C TYR A 169 -6.57 22.42 2.13
N ARG A 170 -7.70 22.61 2.82
CA ARG A 170 -8.29 23.93 3.07
C ARG A 170 -7.80 24.65 4.32
N VAL A 171 -6.99 24.02 5.17
CA VAL A 171 -6.50 24.65 6.40
C VAL A 171 -5.59 25.85 6.05
N PRO A 172 -5.92 27.09 6.48
CA PRO A 172 -5.05 28.24 6.27
C PRO A 172 -3.67 28.02 6.88
N GLU A 173 -2.61 28.56 6.27
CA GLU A 173 -1.26 28.46 6.84
C GLU A 173 -1.32 29.12 8.23
N PRO A 174 -0.85 28.47 9.31
CA PRO A 174 -0.62 29.18 10.54
C PRO A 174 0.27 30.37 10.22
N ALA A 175 -0.22 31.58 10.53
CA ALA A 175 0.59 32.78 10.33
C ALA A 175 1.93 32.55 11.02
N ALA A 176 3.04 32.78 10.29
CA ALA A 176 4.37 32.69 10.86
C ALA A 176 4.40 33.49 12.18
N PRO A 177 5.03 32.97 13.24
CA PRO A 177 5.19 33.74 14.47
C PRO A 177 5.74 35.12 14.08
N ARG A 178 4.98 36.19 14.33
CA ARG A 178 5.51 37.54 14.15
C ARG A 178 6.75 37.61 15.02
N ASP A 179 7.91 37.80 14.40
CA ASP A 179 9.15 38.10 15.10
C ASP A 179 8.86 39.25 16.06
N ALA A 180 8.77 38.93 17.35
CA ALA A 180 8.76 39.89 18.42
C ALA A 180 10.20 40.40 18.58
N THR A 181 10.67 41.15 17.59
CA THR A 181 11.91 41.93 17.66
C THR A 181 11.61 43.32 17.13
N GLU A 182 10.77 44.03 17.89
CA GLU A 182 10.75 45.49 17.86
C GLU A 182 11.55 45.96 19.09
N PRO A 183 12.84 46.32 18.94
CA PRO A 183 13.54 47.02 20.02
C PRO A 183 12.93 48.42 20.14
N ALA A 184 12.27 48.68 21.27
CA ALA A 184 11.83 50.02 21.63
C ALA A 184 13.04 50.97 21.66
N GLN A 185 12.94 52.03 20.86
CA GLN A 185 13.84 53.18 20.88
C GLN A 185 13.65 54.02 22.16
#